data_AF-A0A6L8EE87-F1
#
_entry.id   AF-A0A6L8EE87-F1
#
_cell.length_a   1.000
_cell.length_b   1.000
_cell.length_c   1.000
_cell.angle_alpha   90.00
_cell.angle_beta   90.00
_cell.angle_gamma   90.00
#
_symmetry.space_group_name_H-M   'P 1'
#
loop_
_entity.id
_entity.type
_entity.pdbx_description
1 polymer ?
#
loop_
_entity_poly.entity_id
_entity_poly.type
_entity_poly.pdbx_seq_one_letter_code
_entity_poly.pdbx_strand_id
1 'polypeptide(L)'
;MDAILDTLAASRKLEESGMPKPQADAAAEIVNDAMKELVTKEYLTAELDRRFGAVDQRFVAVDKRFARLKSDMDKRFNKMDKRLTKLEAKIVTSVAELGRSQARGLLSMSAINIAIASLLFVALQYFDAEPAAAPGNFAEPPAFESETSEPAGASPARFP
;
A
#
# COMPACT_ATOMS: atom_id res chain seq x y z
N MET A 1 -11.26 47.46 -38.16
CA MET A 1 -12.26 46.67 -38.91
C MET A 1 -13.34 47.65 -39.29
N ASP A 2 -13.24 48.22 -40.48
CA ASP A 2 -14.26 49.11 -41.02
C ASP A 2 -15.55 48.31 -41.22
N ALA A 3 -16.65 48.80 -40.67
CA ALA A 3 -17.93 48.09 -40.67
C ALA A 3 -18.36 47.80 -42.12
N ILE A 4 -18.62 46.52 -42.36
CA ILE A 4 -18.68 45.86 -43.65
C ILE A 4 -20.10 45.97 -44.20
N LEU A 5 -20.61 47.18 -44.41
CA LEU A 5 -21.66 47.35 -45.42
C LEU A 5 -20.95 47.84 -46.68
N ASP A 6 -20.98 47.02 -47.72
CA ASP A 6 -20.64 47.48 -49.07
C ASP A 6 -21.77 48.43 -49.50
N THR A 7 -21.63 49.71 -49.14
CA THR A 7 -22.59 50.78 -49.43
C THR A 7 -22.85 50.91 -50.92
N LEU A 8 -21.86 50.58 -51.74
CA LEU A 8 -21.95 50.65 -53.20
C LEU A 8 -22.77 49.47 -53.75
N ALA A 9 -22.60 48.26 -53.20
CA ALA A 9 -23.48 47.13 -53.51
C ALA A 9 -24.91 47.35 -52.98
N ALA A 10 -25.07 47.96 -51.80
CA ALA A 10 -26.37 48.28 -51.23
C ALA A 10 -27.14 49.31 -52.07
N SER A 11 -26.46 50.38 -52.52
CA SER A 11 -27.04 51.40 -53.40
C SER A 11 -27.46 50.81 -54.75
N ARG A 12 -26.62 49.99 -55.41
CA ARG A 12 -26.99 49.33 -56.68
C ARG A 12 -28.25 48.48 -56.56
N LYS A 13 -28.38 47.74 -55.46
CA LYS A 13 -29.55 46.89 -55.22
C LYS A 13 -30.84 47.69 -54.99
N LEU A 14 -30.72 48.88 -54.41
CA LEU A 14 -31.83 49.83 -54.27
C LEU A 14 -32.19 50.47 -55.62
N GLU A 15 -31.20 50.80 -56.45
CA GLU A 15 -31.39 51.29 -57.82
C GLU A 15 -32.14 50.26 -58.69
N GLU A 16 -31.72 48.99 -58.62
CA GLU A 16 -32.38 47.86 -59.30
C GLU A 16 -33.84 47.65 -58.86
N SER A 17 -34.20 48.06 -57.64
CA SER A 17 -35.57 48.00 -57.14
C SER A 17 -36.46 49.19 -57.56
N GLY A 18 -35.93 50.08 -58.41
CA GLY A 18 -36.65 51.25 -58.93
C GLY A 18 -36.46 52.52 -58.11
N MET A 19 -35.56 52.52 -57.12
CA MET A 19 -35.21 53.74 -56.36
C MET A 19 -34.28 54.62 -57.21
N PRO A 20 -34.54 55.94 -57.34
CA PRO A 20 -33.62 56.84 -58.01
C PRO A 20 -32.23 56.80 -57.36
N LYS A 21 -31.18 56.72 -58.17
CA LYS A 21 -29.78 56.61 -57.70
C LYS A 21 -29.39 57.59 -56.56
N PRO A 22 -29.76 58.89 -56.60
CA PRO A 22 -29.43 59.80 -55.50
C PRO A 22 -30.11 59.42 -54.17
N GLN A 23 -31.30 58.82 -54.22
CA GLN A 23 -32.00 58.32 -53.03
C GLN A 23 -31.43 56.99 -52.54
N ALA A 24 -31.01 56.11 -53.46
CA ALA A 24 -30.35 54.85 -53.15
C ALA A 24 -29.00 55.05 -52.45
N ASP A 25 -28.19 55.99 -52.95
CA ASP A 25 -26.91 56.37 -52.34
C ASP A 25 -27.11 56.95 -50.94
N ALA A 26 -28.05 57.88 -50.78
CA ALA A 26 -28.36 58.49 -49.49
C ALA A 26 -28.90 57.45 -48.47
N ALA A 27 -29.74 56.52 -48.90
CA ALA A 27 -30.27 55.47 -48.03
C ALA A 27 -29.16 54.49 -47.59
N ALA A 28 -28.25 54.11 -48.50
CA ALA A 28 -27.12 53.26 -48.17
C ALA A 28 -26.16 53.92 -47.17
N GLU A 29 -25.90 55.22 -47.30
CA GLU A 29 -25.11 55.99 -46.33
C GLU A 29 -25.78 56.06 -44.96
N ILE A 30 -27.07 56.41 -44.90
CA ILE A 30 -27.82 56.49 -43.63
C ILE A 30 -27.78 55.16 -42.88
N VAL A 31 -27.96 54.04 -43.59
CA VAL A 31 -27.92 52.70 -42.97
C VAL A 31 -26.51 52.36 -42.50
N ASN A 32 -25.48 52.71 -43.27
CA ASN A 32 -24.09 52.48 -42.88
C ASN A 32 -23.71 53.28 -41.62
N ASP A 33 -24.11 54.55 -41.55
CA ASP A 33 -23.84 55.39 -40.39
C ASP A 33 -24.66 54.97 -39.17
N ALA A 34 -25.94 54.63 -39.33
CA ALA A 34 -26.75 54.06 -38.26
C ALA A 34 -26.16 52.76 -37.71
N MET A 35 -25.56 51.92 -38.56
CA MET A 35 -24.97 50.65 -38.15
C MET A 35 -23.59 50.82 -37.49
N LYS A 36 -22.80 51.83 -37.90
CA LYS A 36 -21.59 52.23 -37.15
C LYS A 36 -21.94 52.66 -35.72
N GLU A 37 -23.10 53.29 -35.54
CA GLU A 37 -23.57 53.75 -34.23
C GLU A 37 -24.23 52.62 -33.41
N LEU A 38 -24.88 51.64 -34.04
CA LEU A 38 -25.52 50.51 -33.34
C LEU A 38 -24.52 49.46 -32.81
N VAL A 39 -23.35 49.33 -33.45
CA VAL A 39 -22.25 48.48 -33.00
C VAL A 39 -21.03 49.34 -32.76
N THR A 40 -21.09 50.18 -31.70
CA THR A 40 -19.90 50.93 -31.30
C THR A 40 -18.83 49.95 -30.82
N LYS A 41 -17.61 50.13 -31.34
CA LYS A 41 -16.44 49.40 -30.88
C LYS A 41 -16.32 49.52 -29.36
N GLU A 42 -16.67 50.67 -28.82
CA GLU A 42 -16.65 51.04 -27.41
C GLU A 42 -17.54 50.11 -26.57
N TYR A 43 -18.79 49.85 -26.98
CA TYR A 43 -19.68 48.94 -26.26
C TYR A 43 -19.14 47.50 -26.26
N LEU A 44 -18.68 47.02 -27.42
CA LEU A 44 -18.10 45.69 -27.53
C LEU A 44 -16.83 45.55 -26.69
N THR A 45 -15.97 46.57 -26.69
CA THR A 45 -14.72 46.55 -25.92
C THR A 45 -15.03 46.56 -24.42
N ALA A 46 -15.97 47.39 -23.98
CA ALA A 46 -16.39 47.44 -22.58
C ALA A 46 -17.03 46.14 -22.07
N GLU A 47 -17.90 45.50 -22.87
CA GLU A 47 -18.49 44.21 -22.49
C GLU A 47 -17.45 43.07 -22.52
N LEU A 48 -16.52 43.09 -23.47
CA LEU A 48 -15.40 42.16 -23.49
C LEU A 48 -14.49 42.34 -22.27
N ASP A 49 -14.10 43.56 -21.94
CA ASP A 49 -13.28 43.87 -20.74
C ASP A 49 -13.99 43.40 -19.47
N ARG A 50 -15.30 43.61 -19.36
CA ARG A 50 -16.10 43.12 -18.24
C ARG A 50 -16.07 41.59 -18.13
N ARG A 51 -16.20 40.88 -19.26
CA ARG A 51 -16.17 39.41 -19.30
C ARG A 51 -14.76 38.87 -19.02
N PHE A 52 -13.72 39.45 -19.59
CA PHE A 52 -12.34 39.08 -19.33
C PHE A 52 -11.96 39.33 -17.87
N GLY A 53 -12.35 40.48 -17.30
CA GLY A 53 -12.15 40.75 -15.88
C GLY A 53 -12.85 39.73 -14.96
N ALA A 54 -14.05 39.27 -15.32
CA ALA A 54 -14.72 38.18 -14.59
C ALA A 54 -13.98 36.84 -14.72
N VAL A 55 -13.40 36.55 -15.88
CA VAL A 55 -12.55 35.36 -16.10
C VAL A 55 -11.28 35.44 -15.26
N ASP A 56 -10.60 36.58 -15.23
CA ASP A 56 -9.39 36.78 -14.43
C ASP A 56 -9.66 36.56 -12.94
N GLN A 57 -10.79 37.06 -12.43
CA GLN A 57 -11.19 36.81 -11.04
C GLN A 57 -11.40 35.32 -10.76
N ARG A 58 -11.96 34.56 -11.71
CA ARG A 58 -12.11 33.10 -11.58
C ARG A 58 -10.76 32.41 -11.60
N PHE A 59 -9.81 32.83 -12.43
CA PHE A 59 -8.45 32.28 -12.43
C PHE A 59 -7.74 32.53 -11.10
N VAL A 60 -7.80 33.76 -10.56
CA VAL A 60 -7.25 34.07 -9.23
C VAL A 60 -7.88 33.18 -8.14
N ALA A 61 -9.18 32.90 -8.22
CA ALA A 61 -9.86 32.00 -7.29
C ALA A 61 -9.39 30.55 -7.43
N VAL A 62 -9.13 30.08 -8.66
CA VAL A 62 -8.57 28.76 -8.96
C VAL A 62 -7.15 28.65 -8.40
N ASP A 63 -6.29 29.64 -8.62
CA ASP A 63 -4.92 29.66 -8.10
C ASP A 63 -4.89 29.58 -6.58
N LYS A 64 -5.77 30.31 -5.89
CA LYS A 64 -5.92 30.21 -4.43
C LYS A 64 -6.32 28.81 -3.97
N ARG A 65 -7.21 28.13 -4.70
CA ARG A 65 -7.62 26.74 -4.39
C ARG A 65 -6.46 25.77 -4.61
N PHE A 66 -5.70 25.91 -5.70
CA PHE A 66 -4.53 25.10 -5.97
C PHE A 66 -3.43 25.29 -4.92
N ALA A 67 -3.14 26.54 -4.54
CA ALA A 67 -2.17 26.83 -3.47
C ALA A 67 -2.58 26.19 -2.13
N ARG A 68 -3.87 26.24 -1.78
CA ARG A 68 -4.40 25.57 -0.59
C ARG A 68 -4.26 24.05 -0.67
N LEU A 69 -4.65 23.45 -1.80
CA LEU A 69 -4.54 22.02 -2.03
C LEU A 69 -3.09 21.54 -1.90
N LYS A 70 -2.14 22.27 -2.51
CA LYS A 70 -0.71 21.98 -2.40
C LYS A 70 -0.24 22.03 -0.95
N SER A 71 -0.62 23.07 -0.20
CA SER A 71 -0.24 23.20 1.22
C SER A 71 -0.80 22.05 2.07
N ASP A 72 -2.05 21.66 1.87
CA ASP A 72 -2.66 20.56 2.62
C ASP A 72 -2.06 19.20 2.27
N MET A 73 -1.70 19.02 1.00
CA MET A 73 -0.96 17.85 0.52
C MET A 73 0.44 17.78 1.17
N ASP A 74 1.20 18.88 1.14
CA ASP A 74 2.52 18.98 1.76
C ASP A 74 2.45 18.67 3.27
N LYS A 75 1.44 19.17 3.98
CA LYS A 75 1.22 18.84 5.42
C LYS A 75 0.95 17.36 5.64
N ARG A 76 0.11 16.75 4.79
CA ARG A 76 -0.23 15.33 4.89
C ARG A 76 0.96 14.43 4.61
N PHE A 77 1.76 14.74 3.59
CA PHE A 77 3.00 14.02 3.29
C PHE A 77 4.00 14.13 4.45
N ASN A 78 4.26 15.34 4.96
CA ASN A 78 5.13 15.51 6.12
C ASN A 78 4.66 14.73 7.37
N LYS A 79 3.34 14.64 7.59
CA LYS A 79 2.77 13.83 8.68
C LYS A 79 2.99 12.33 8.42
N MET A 80 2.90 11.88 7.17
CA MET A 80 3.16 10.50 6.79
C MET A 80 4.64 10.16 6.97
N ASP A 81 5.56 11.01 6.52
CA ASP A 81 7.00 10.82 6.69
C ASP A 81 7.37 10.65 8.17
N LYS A 82 6.87 11.53 9.04
CA LYS A 82 7.08 11.41 10.49
C LYS A 82 6.56 10.08 11.06
N ARG A 83 5.42 9.57 10.55
CA ARG A 83 4.88 8.27 10.98
C ARG A 83 5.76 7.12 10.47
N LEU A 84 6.24 7.20 9.24
CA LEU A 84 7.12 6.20 8.64
C LEU A 84 8.46 6.15 9.38
N THR A 85 9.12 7.28 9.64
CA THR A 85 10.35 7.33 10.45
C THR A 85 10.14 6.75 11.84
N LYS A 86 8.99 7.04 12.48
CA LYS A 86 8.66 6.45 13.79
C LYS A 86 8.46 4.93 13.71
N LEU A 87 7.84 4.43 12.64
CA LEU A 87 7.66 2.99 12.43
C LEU A 87 9.00 2.31 12.15
N GLU A 88 9.86 2.91 11.33
CA GLU A 88 11.20 2.42 11.05
C GLU A 88 12.03 2.30 12.35
N ALA A 89 12.05 3.36 13.17
CA ALA A 89 12.74 3.33 14.47
C ALA A 89 12.20 2.23 15.40
N LYS A 90 10.86 2.02 15.41
CA LYS A 90 10.24 0.93 16.17
C LYS A 90 10.67 -0.43 15.65
N ILE A 91 10.67 -0.64 14.33
CA ILE A 91 11.10 -1.91 13.72
C ILE A 91 12.55 -2.20 14.06
N VAL A 92 13.45 -1.24 13.88
CA VAL A 92 14.87 -1.40 14.24
C VAL A 92 15.03 -1.79 15.71
N THR A 93 14.30 -1.12 16.60
CA THR A 93 14.35 -1.42 18.05
C THR A 93 13.81 -2.81 18.36
N SER A 94 12.63 -3.17 17.82
CA SER A 94 12.03 -4.49 18.05
C SER A 94 12.87 -5.63 17.49
N VAL A 95 13.48 -5.45 16.32
CA VAL A 95 14.42 -6.43 15.74
C VAL A 95 15.65 -6.60 16.63
N ALA A 96 16.22 -5.49 17.14
CA ALA A 96 17.35 -5.55 18.06
C ALA A 96 16.99 -6.21 19.41
N GLU A 97 15.78 -6.00 19.93
CA GLU A 97 15.28 -6.66 21.13
C GLU A 97 15.07 -8.16 20.94
N LEU A 98 14.48 -8.56 19.80
CA LEU A 98 14.33 -9.96 19.40
C LEU A 98 15.68 -10.67 19.25
N GLY A 99 16.67 -10.03 18.62
CA GLY A 99 18.02 -10.57 18.52
C GLY A 99 18.65 -10.81 19.89
N ARG A 100 18.51 -9.83 20.81
CA ARG A 100 19.03 -9.94 22.19
C ARG A 100 18.28 -10.97 23.04
N SER A 101 16.99 -11.17 22.83
CA SER A 101 16.23 -12.21 23.55
C SER A 101 16.58 -13.61 23.06
N GLN A 102 16.69 -13.82 21.75
CA GLN A 102 17.14 -15.10 21.18
C GLN A 102 18.56 -15.45 21.62
N ALA A 103 19.52 -14.51 21.54
CA ALA A 103 20.90 -14.76 21.93
C ALA A 103 21.02 -15.20 23.40
N ARG A 104 20.29 -14.53 24.31
CA ARG A 104 20.25 -14.93 25.73
C ARG A 104 19.68 -16.33 25.94
N GLY A 105 18.60 -16.68 25.23
CA GLY A 105 18.00 -18.02 25.30
C GLY A 105 18.95 -19.12 24.83
N LEU A 106 19.66 -18.89 23.71
CA LEU A 106 20.65 -19.84 23.19
C LEU A 106 21.83 -20.03 24.15
N LEU A 107 22.31 -18.94 24.76
CA LEU A 107 23.38 -19.00 25.76
C LEU A 107 22.95 -19.75 27.03
N SER A 108 21.74 -19.52 27.55
CA SER A 108 21.25 -20.25 28.73
C SER A 108 21.07 -21.75 28.46
N MET A 109 20.58 -22.11 27.28
CA MET A 109 20.38 -23.52 26.91
C MET A 109 21.71 -24.27 26.73
N SER A 110 22.69 -23.65 26.06
CA SER A 110 24.02 -24.24 25.91
C SER A 110 24.73 -24.40 27.26
N ALA A 111 24.62 -23.42 28.16
CA ALA A 111 25.21 -23.52 29.50
C ALA A 111 24.65 -24.72 30.30
N ILE A 112 23.33 -24.95 30.24
CA ILE A 112 22.71 -26.13 30.89
C ILE A 112 23.21 -27.43 30.26
N ASN A 113 23.22 -27.52 28.93
CA ASN A 113 23.71 -28.71 28.22
C ASN A 113 25.19 -29.00 28.53
N ILE A 114 26.03 -27.96 28.60
CA ILE A 114 27.44 -28.08 28.99
C ILE A 114 27.57 -28.57 30.43
N ALA A 115 26.75 -28.05 31.36
CA ALA A 115 26.77 -28.49 32.76
C ALA A 115 26.37 -29.97 32.91
N ILE A 116 25.32 -30.40 32.19
CA ILE A 116 24.89 -31.81 32.14
C ILE A 116 25.99 -32.69 31.56
N ALA A 117 26.57 -32.31 30.42
CA ALA A 117 27.65 -33.06 29.78
C ALA A 117 28.88 -33.18 30.70
N SER A 118 29.24 -32.10 31.41
CA SER A 118 30.35 -32.08 32.37
C SER A 118 30.09 -33.01 33.56
N LEU A 119 28.86 -33.00 34.09
CA LEU A 119 28.47 -33.89 35.18
C LEU A 119 28.53 -35.38 34.77
N LEU A 120 28.01 -35.70 33.58
CA LEU A 120 28.08 -37.06 33.02
C LEU A 120 29.51 -37.50 32.78
N PHE A 121 30.37 -36.61 32.26
CA PHE A 121 31.78 -36.90 32.06
C PHE A 121 32.50 -37.25 33.37
N VAL A 122 32.25 -36.47 34.44
CA VAL A 122 32.80 -36.77 35.77
C VAL A 122 32.25 -38.10 36.30
N ALA A 123 30.95 -38.35 36.17
CA ALA A 123 30.35 -39.60 36.61
C ALA A 123 30.96 -40.83 35.92
N LEU A 124 31.28 -40.74 34.63
CA LEU A 124 31.95 -41.80 33.88
C LEU A 124 33.40 -42.04 34.33
N GLN A 125 34.14 -40.98 34.70
CA GLN A 125 35.51 -41.10 35.24
C GLN A 125 35.55 -41.76 36.63
N TYR A 126 34.49 -41.62 37.43
CA TYR A 126 34.39 -42.26 38.75
C TYR A 126 33.86 -43.70 38.69
N PHE A 127 33.22 -44.09 37.58
CA PHE A 127 32.60 -45.39 37.40
C PHE A 127 33.50 -46.36 36.62
N ASP A 128 34.80 -46.42 36.93
CA ASP A 128 35.62 -47.61 36.65
C ASP A 128 35.27 -48.67 37.71
N ALA A 129 34.11 -49.30 37.53
CA ALA A 129 33.69 -50.43 38.35
C ALA A 129 34.51 -51.67 37.95
N GLU A 130 35.35 -52.11 38.87
CA GLU A 130 36.12 -53.36 38.84
C GLU A 130 35.26 -54.52 38.30
N PRO A 131 35.73 -55.30 37.29
CA PRO A 131 34.92 -56.37 36.73
C PRO A 131 34.73 -57.47 37.77
N ALA A 132 33.50 -57.59 38.28
CA ALA A 132 33.09 -58.62 39.22
C ALA A 132 33.45 -60.01 38.67
N ALA A 133 34.22 -60.78 39.44
CA ALA A 133 34.60 -62.14 39.15
C ALA A 133 33.36 -63.01 38.84
N ALA A 134 33.40 -63.73 37.72
CA ALA A 134 32.34 -64.64 37.29
C ALA A 134 32.06 -65.72 38.37
N PRO A 135 30.80 -65.97 38.75
CA PRO A 135 30.49 -67.06 39.67
C PRO A 135 30.77 -68.41 39.01
N GLY A 136 31.62 -69.22 39.67
CA GLY A 136 32.03 -70.55 39.25
C GLY A 136 30.88 -71.55 39.16
N ASN A 137 31.08 -72.54 38.29
CA ASN A 137 30.25 -73.72 38.06
C ASN A 137 29.64 -74.29 39.36
N PHE A 138 28.32 -74.23 39.49
CA PHE A 138 27.59 -75.13 40.37
C PHE A 138 27.41 -76.46 39.64
N ALA A 139 28.02 -77.51 40.18
CA ALA A 139 27.91 -78.89 39.70
C ALA A 139 26.48 -79.43 39.88
N GLU A 140 25.99 -80.19 38.88
CA GLU A 140 24.73 -80.92 38.91
C GLU A 140 24.70 -81.97 40.06
N PRO A 141 23.59 -82.09 40.83
CA PRO A 141 23.38 -83.25 41.69
C PRO A 141 22.84 -84.45 40.87
N PRO A 142 23.22 -85.70 41.22
CA PRO A 142 22.94 -86.88 40.40
C PRO A 142 21.47 -87.32 40.44
N ALA A 143 21.05 -87.93 39.34
CA ALA A 143 19.73 -88.47 39.07
C ALA A 143 19.31 -89.59 40.05
N PHE A 144 18.03 -89.60 40.43
CA PHE A 144 17.38 -90.74 41.07
C PHE A 144 16.13 -91.11 40.27
N GLU A 145 16.25 -92.15 39.45
CA GLU A 145 15.16 -93.02 38.98
C GLU A 145 14.62 -93.80 40.21
N SER A 146 13.39 -94.22 40.39
CA SER A 146 12.15 -94.35 39.61
C SER A 146 11.07 -94.76 40.63
N GLU A 147 9.80 -94.43 40.44
CA GLU A 147 8.75 -95.46 40.47
C GLU A 147 7.41 -94.94 39.94
N THR A 148 6.85 -95.78 39.09
CA THR A 148 5.62 -95.64 38.32
C THR A 148 4.40 -96.01 39.16
N SER A 149 3.32 -95.22 39.08
CA SER A 149 1.97 -95.77 39.18
C SER A 149 0.95 -94.85 38.50
N GLU A 150 0.13 -95.50 37.69
CA GLU A 150 -0.76 -95.07 36.61
C GLU A 150 -1.95 -94.13 36.94
N PRO A 151 -2.68 -93.64 35.91
CA PRO A 151 -3.49 -92.43 35.91
C PRO A 151 -4.99 -92.68 36.09
N ALA A 152 -5.75 -91.63 36.44
CA ALA A 152 -7.19 -91.60 36.18
C ALA A 152 -7.73 -90.17 36.10
N GLY A 153 -8.42 -89.87 34.99
CA GLY A 153 -9.62 -89.02 35.03
C GLY A 153 -9.51 -87.64 34.38
N ALA A 154 -9.90 -87.57 33.09
CA ALA A 154 -10.96 -86.70 32.53
C ALA A 154 -11.01 -85.21 32.96
N SER A 155 -11.24 -84.20 32.12
CA SER A 155 -11.57 -84.02 30.70
C SER A 155 -11.46 -82.49 30.44
N PRO A 156 -11.40 -82.00 29.20
CA PRO A 156 -11.01 -80.62 28.89
C PRO A 156 -12.22 -79.67 28.81
N ALA A 157 -12.02 -78.40 29.17
CA ALA A 157 -12.97 -77.34 28.86
C ALA A 157 -12.26 -76.13 28.27
N ARG A 158 -12.83 -75.71 27.15
CA ARG A 158 -12.38 -74.82 26.09
C ARG A 158 -13.07 -73.47 26.27
N PHE A 159 -12.31 -72.38 26.46
CA PHE A 159 -12.60 -70.99 26.02
C PHE A 159 -13.94 -70.37 26.52
N PRO A 160 -14.30 -69.09 26.23
CA PRO A 160 -13.81 -68.08 25.26
C PRO A 160 -12.62 -67.24 25.70
#